data_AF-A0A2V9Z6S8-F1
#
_entry.id   AF-A0A2V9Z6S8-F1
#
_cell.length_a   1.000
_cell.length_b   1.000
_cell.length_c   1.000
_cell.angle_alpha   90.00
_cell.angle_beta   90.00
_cell.angle_gamma   90.00
#
_symmetry.space_group_name_H-M   'P 1'
#
loop_
_entity.id
_entity.type
_entity.pdbx_description
1 polymer ?
#
loop_
_entity_poly.entity_id
_entity_poly.type
_entity_poly.pdbx_seq_one_letter_code
_entity_poly.pdbx_strand_id
1 'polypeptide(L)'
;PLNQKLITAQFWHGKNGMANIELPASKCKADRRFGPDLIIELVHKYPHEITLVPIGPLTNIALAVSKDPSIASLVKEVVIMGGSISGGNVNAAAEANIYNDPEAAAIVFKAGWPSLTMVGSDIGERTLFTRKQLAELESARGPQSDLVTGIAKFLLGMSEKYGDIGTA
;
A
#
# COMPACT_ATOMS: atom_id res chain seq x y z
N PRO A 1 -13.00 1.83 -4.06
CA PRO A 1 -13.81 2.01 -2.84
C PRO A 1 -15.11 1.21 -2.92
N LEU A 2 -15.57 0.65 -1.81
CA LEU A 2 -16.85 -0.07 -1.79
C LEU A 2 -18.03 0.88 -1.98
N ASN A 3 -18.07 1.97 -1.21
CA ASN A 3 -19.22 2.90 -1.21
C ASN A 3 -18.86 4.35 -1.53
N GLN A 4 -17.59 4.73 -1.46
CA GLN A 4 -17.16 6.11 -1.65
C GLN A 4 -16.76 6.41 -3.10
N LYS A 5 -16.71 7.70 -3.43
CA LYS A 5 -16.16 8.15 -4.71
C LYS A 5 -14.67 7.82 -4.77
N LEU A 6 -14.18 7.48 -5.96
CA LEU A 6 -12.76 7.26 -6.18
C LEU A 6 -11.99 8.56 -5.93
N ILE A 7 -10.99 8.47 -5.07
CA ILE A 7 -10.01 9.52 -4.80
C ILE A 7 -8.64 8.97 -5.18
N THR A 8 -7.83 9.80 -5.83
CA THR A 8 -6.50 9.40 -6.31
C THR A 8 -5.45 10.37 -5.79
N ALA A 9 -4.25 9.86 -5.51
CA ALA A 9 -3.11 10.65 -5.06
C ALA A 9 -2.15 11.03 -6.20
N GLN A 10 -2.67 11.32 -7.41
CA GLN A 10 -1.85 11.71 -8.57
C GLN A 10 -0.99 12.96 -8.30
N PHE A 11 -1.44 13.86 -7.43
CA PHE A 11 -0.67 15.02 -7.01
C PHE A 11 0.61 14.62 -6.25
N TRP A 12 0.59 13.50 -5.53
CA TRP A 12 1.70 13.00 -4.72
C TRP A 12 2.57 11.99 -5.48
N HIS A 13 1.97 11.12 -6.30
CA HIS A 13 2.67 10.03 -7.00
C HIS A 13 2.90 10.30 -8.50
N GLY A 14 2.56 11.49 -8.99
CA GLY A 14 2.61 11.82 -10.42
C GLY A 14 1.35 11.36 -11.19
N LYS A 15 1.17 11.89 -12.40
CA LYS A 15 -0.03 11.66 -13.23
C LYS A 15 -0.23 10.19 -13.59
N ASN A 16 0.86 9.46 -13.79
CA ASN A 16 0.86 8.02 -14.11
C ASN A 16 0.96 7.12 -12.86
N GLY A 17 0.99 7.70 -11.65
CA GLY A 17 1.17 6.96 -10.39
C GLY A 17 2.58 6.42 -10.13
N MET A 18 3.53 6.70 -11.03
CA MET A 18 4.92 6.22 -11.00
C MET A 18 5.91 7.38 -11.21
N ALA A 19 5.69 8.50 -10.52
CA ALA A 19 6.55 9.69 -10.58
C ALA A 19 6.68 10.32 -11.99
N ASN A 20 5.73 10.06 -12.89
CA ASN A 20 5.80 10.42 -14.31
C ASN A 20 6.98 9.77 -15.05
N ILE A 21 7.52 8.68 -14.52
CA ILE A 21 8.55 7.87 -15.19
C ILE A 21 7.85 6.94 -16.17
N GLU A 22 8.24 7.02 -17.43
CA GLU A 22 7.73 6.15 -18.47
C GLU A 22 8.53 4.85 -18.51
N LEU A 23 7.82 3.72 -18.50
CA LEU A 23 8.39 2.39 -18.56
C LEU A 23 7.99 1.70 -19.86
N PRO A 24 8.84 0.81 -20.41
CA PRO A 24 8.43 -0.01 -21.54
C PRO A 24 7.23 -0.87 -21.15
N ALA A 25 6.34 -1.12 -22.11
CA ALA A 25 5.19 -1.97 -21.88
C ALA A 25 5.62 -3.36 -21.37
N SER A 26 4.97 -3.84 -20.33
CA SER A 26 5.22 -5.18 -19.79
C SER A 26 4.88 -6.24 -20.83
N LYS A 27 5.74 -7.27 -20.94
CA LYS A 27 5.46 -8.46 -21.76
C LYS A 27 4.53 -9.44 -21.05
N CYS A 28 4.31 -9.26 -19.74
CA CYS A 28 3.44 -10.12 -18.93
C CYS A 28 1.97 -9.72 -19.12
N LYS A 29 1.07 -10.71 -19.03
CA LYS A 29 -0.37 -10.49 -18.98
C LYS A 29 -0.84 -10.56 -17.54
N ALA A 30 -1.78 -9.69 -17.17
CA ALA A 30 -2.46 -9.79 -15.88
C ALA A 30 -3.18 -11.14 -15.78
N ASP A 31 -3.22 -11.69 -14.56
CA ASP A 31 -4.07 -12.84 -14.26
C ASP A 31 -5.53 -12.47 -14.57
N ARG A 32 -6.30 -13.42 -15.11
CA ARG A 32 -7.69 -13.19 -15.51
C ARG A 32 -8.65 -13.27 -14.33
N ARG A 33 -8.23 -13.88 -13.22
CA ARG A 33 -9.04 -13.99 -12.00
C ARG A 33 -9.20 -12.62 -11.36
N PHE A 34 -10.37 -12.42 -10.75
CA PHE A 34 -10.61 -11.25 -9.93
C PHE A 34 -9.71 -11.32 -8.68
N GLY A 35 -9.07 -10.20 -8.29
CA GLY A 35 -8.09 -10.17 -7.20
C GLY A 35 -8.58 -10.83 -5.89
N PRO A 36 -9.79 -10.50 -5.40
CA PRO A 36 -10.40 -11.18 -4.26
C PRO A 36 -10.53 -12.70 -4.42
N ASP A 37 -10.88 -13.18 -5.62
CA ASP A 37 -11.03 -14.62 -5.90
C ASP A 37 -9.68 -15.33 -5.89
N LEU A 38 -8.65 -14.68 -6.42
CA LEU A 38 -7.27 -15.17 -6.35
C LEU A 38 -6.79 -15.28 -4.90
N ILE A 39 -7.11 -14.30 -4.05
CA ILE A 39 -6.76 -14.32 -2.62
C ILE A 39 -7.42 -15.54 -1.95
N ILE A 40 -8.73 -15.72 -2.15
CA ILE A 40 -9.47 -16.85 -1.58
C ILE A 40 -8.86 -18.19 -2.01
N GLU A 41 -8.61 -18.36 -3.32
CA GLU A 41 -8.03 -19.58 -3.86
C GLU A 41 -6.66 -19.90 -3.23
N LEU A 42 -5.77 -18.91 -3.15
CA LEU A 42 -4.42 -19.11 -2.61
C LEU A 42 -4.43 -19.39 -1.11
N VAL A 43 -5.29 -18.72 -0.34
CA VAL A 43 -5.39 -18.96 1.11
C VAL A 43 -5.91 -20.37 1.41
N HIS A 44 -6.91 -20.86 0.67
CA HIS A 44 -7.38 -22.25 0.80
C HIS A 44 -6.34 -23.27 0.36
N LYS A 45 -5.56 -22.95 -0.68
CA LYS A 45 -4.52 -23.84 -1.18
C LYS A 45 -3.33 -23.98 -0.22
N TYR A 46 -3.04 -22.92 0.55
CA TYR A 46 -1.89 -22.85 1.46
C TYR A 46 -2.33 -22.33 2.85
N PRO A 47 -3.15 -23.12 3.58
CA PRO A 47 -3.70 -22.68 4.86
C PRO A 47 -2.58 -22.48 5.88
N HIS A 48 -2.66 -21.36 6.60
CA HIS A 48 -1.74 -20.87 7.63
C HIS A 48 -0.32 -20.53 7.13
N GLU A 49 -0.11 -20.52 5.81
CA GLU A 49 1.19 -20.17 5.21
C GLU A 49 1.21 -18.74 4.64
N ILE A 50 0.05 -18.20 4.25
CA ILE A 50 -0.04 -16.91 3.57
C ILE A 50 -0.15 -15.75 4.56
N THR A 51 0.78 -14.81 4.48
CA THR A 51 0.68 -13.48 5.09
C THR A 51 0.10 -12.48 4.09
N LEU A 52 -0.98 -11.80 4.44
CA LEU A 52 -1.54 -10.72 3.61
C LEU A 52 -0.85 -9.39 3.96
N VAL A 53 -0.26 -8.73 2.96
CA VAL A 53 0.46 -7.44 3.15
C VAL A 53 -0.15 -6.35 2.26
N PRO A 54 -1.37 -5.84 2.55
CA PRO A 54 -1.95 -4.76 1.78
C PRO A 54 -1.23 -3.43 2.07
N ILE A 55 -0.78 -2.78 0.99
CA ILE A 55 -0.09 -1.48 1.00
C ILE A 55 -0.89 -0.38 0.28
N GLY A 56 -2.19 -0.59 0.15
CA GLY A 56 -3.14 0.31 -0.52
C GLY A 56 -4.53 0.20 0.13
N PRO A 57 -5.57 0.81 -0.47
CA PRO A 57 -6.93 0.68 0.04
C PRO A 57 -7.37 -0.78 0.18
N LEU A 58 -8.06 -1.09 1.28
CA LEU A 58 -8.33 -2.47 1.71
C LEU A 58 -9.46 -3.18 0.93
N THR A 59 -9.94 -2.60 -0.17
CA THR A 59 -11.09 -3.09 -0.95
C THR A 59 -10.98 -4.55 -1.32
N ASN A 60 -9.83 -5.00 -1.85
CA ASN A 60 -9.66 -6.39 -2.27
C ASN A 60 -9.74 -7.37 -1.09
N ILE A 61 -9.17 -7.00 0.06
CA ILE A 61 -9.17 -7.84 1.26
C ILE A 61 -10.59 -7.91 1.84
N ALA A 62 -11.28 -6.77 1.90
CA ALA A 62 -12.66 -6.70 2.36
C ALA A 62 -13.59 -7.54 1.48
N LEU A 63 -13.46 -7.44 0.16
CA LEU A 63 -14.25 -8.25 -0.77
C LEU A 63 -13.95 -9.74 -0.61
N ALA A 64 -12.69 -10.13 -0.45
CA ALA A 64 -12.29 -11.52 -0.27
C ALA A 64 -12.92 -12.12 0.99
N VAL A 65 -12.74 -11.47 2.14
CA VAL A 65 -13.26 -11.98 3.42
C VAL A 65 -14.78 -11.85 3.54
N SER A 66 -15.39 -10.90 2.85
CA SER A 66 -16.86 -10.81 2.79
C SER A 66 -17.46 -11.92 1.92
N LYS A 67 -16.77 -12.30 0.83
CA LYS A 67 -17.20 -13.38 -0.06
C LYS A 67 -16.99 -14.75 0.56
N ASP A 68 -15.88 -14.94 1.25
CA ASP A 68 -15.58 -16.17 1.99
C ASP A 68 -14.96 -15.83 3.36
N PRO A 69 -15.78 -15.76 4.43
CA PRO A 69 -15.28 -15.47 5.77
C PRO A 69 -14.32 -16.53 6.34
N SER A 70 -14.31 -17.75 5.79
CA SER A 70 -13.44 -18.81 6.30
C SER A 70 -11.95 -18.50 6.09
N ILE A 71 -11.60 -17.66 5.11
CA ILE A 71 -10.21 -17.26 4.87
C ILE A 71 -9.59 -16.53 6.06
N ALA A 72 -10.41 -15.91 6.91
CA ALA A 72 -9.93 -15.14 8.05
C ALA A 72 -9.12 -16.00 9.02
N SER A 73 -9.58 -17.23 9.31
CA SER A 73 -8.85 -18.16 10.19
C SER A 73 -7.74 -18.93 9.47
N LEU A 74 -7.75 -18.96 8.14
CA LEU A 74 -6.80 -19.70 7.33
C LEU A 74 -5.56 -18.89 6.94
N VAL A 75 -5.56 -17.56 7.03
CA VAL A 75 -4.31 -16.81 6.83
C VAL A 75 -3.35 -17.02 8.01
N LYS A 76 -2.05 -16.85 7.76
CA LYS A 76 -1.04 -16.82 8.82
C LYS A 76 -1.21 -15.56 9.67
N GLU A 77 -1.25 -14.40 9.02
CA GLU A 77 -1.40 -13.08 9.62
C GLU A 77 -1.76 -12.05 8.54
N VAL A 78 -2.19 -10.87 8.99
CA VAL A 78 -2.42 -9.71 8.12
C VAL A 78 -1.57 -8.55 8.64
N VAL A 79 -0.76 -7.95 7.76
CA VAL A 79 0.09 -6.78 8.06
C VAL A 79 -0.29 -5.65 7.12
N ILE A 80 -1.08 -4.70 7.62
CA ILE A 80 -1.58 -3.58 6.83
C ILE A 80 -0.61 -2.40 6.92
N MET A 81 -0.28 -1.77 5.79
CA MET A 81 0.25 -0.40 5.79
C MET A 81 -0.92 0.56 5.60
N GLY A 82 -1.19 1.35 6.63
CA GLY A 82 -2.29 2.30 6.64
C GLY A 82 -2.83 2.57 8.03
N GLY A 83 -3.61 3.63 8.16
CA GLY A 83 -4.10 4.14 9.42
C GLY A 83 -3.06 4.98 10.16
N SER A 84 -3.49 5.58 11.25
CA SER A 84 -2.64 6.36 12.15
C SER A 84 -3.34 6.50 13.50
N ILE A 85 -2.56 6.58 14.57
CA ILE A 85 -3.08 6.83 15.92
C ILE A 85 -2.89 8.29 16.37
N SER A 86 -2.04 9.08 15.70
CA SER A 86 -1.73 10.46 16.08
C SER A 86 -2.23 11.54 15.11
N GLY A 87 -2.60 11.19 13.88
CA GLY A 87 -3.08 12.16 12.87
C GLY A 87 -3.07 11.63 11.44
N GLY A 88 -3.83 12.27 10.55
CA GLY A 88 -3.93 11.85 9.15
C GLY A 88 -3.03 12.61 8.17
N ASN A 89 -2.88 12.06 6.96
CA ASN A 89 -2.15 12.67 5.85
C ASN A 89 -3.07 13.16 4.71
N VAL A 90 -4.34 12.74 4.67
CA VAL A 90 -5.35 13.29 3.74
C VAL A 90 -6.12 14.43 4.39
N ASN A 91 -6.45 14.28 5.66
CA ASN A 91 -7.00 15.32 6.52
C ASN A 91 -6.46 15.11 7.94
N ALA A 92 -6.86 15.94 8.91
CA ALA A 92 -6.34 15.87 10.27
C ALA A 92 -6.50 14.50 10.96
N ALA A 93 -7.46 13.66 10.53
CA ALA A 93 -7.83 12.42 11.22
C ALA A 93 -7.60 11.13 10.43
N ALA A 94 -7.39 11.21 9.10
CA ALA A 94 -7.39 10.02 8.25
C ALA A 94 -6.13 9.88 7.39
N GLU A 95 -5.57 8.67 7.42
CA GLU A 95 -4.51 8.21 6.52
C GLU A 95 -5.11 7.74 5.17
N ALA A 96 -4.39 7.96 4.07
CA ALA A 96 -4.83 7.78 2.70
C ALA A 96 -5.41 6.40 2.35
N ASN A 97 -4.78 5.31 2.76
CA ASN A 97 -5.26 3.96 2.45
C ASN A 97 -6.61 3.69 3.14
N ILE A 98 -6.75 4.10 4.39
CA ILE A 98 -8.01 3.97 5.14
C ILE A 98 -9.06 4.97 4.62
N TYR A 99 -8.67 6.21 4.33
CA TYR A 99 -9.56 7.25 3.84
C TYR A 99 -10.15 6.92 2.46
N ASN A 100 -9.40 6.25 1.60
CA ASN A 100 -9.87 5.88 0.26
C ASN A 100 -10.93 4.77 0.26
N ASP A 101 -11.03 3.96 1.32
CA ASP A 101 -12.09 2.94 1.47
C ASP A 101 -12.30 2.56 2.94
N PRO A 102 -12.89 3.45 3.76
CA PRO A 102 -13.04 3.22 5.19
C PRO A 102 -14.08 2.13 5.50
N GLU A 103 -15.04 1.87 4.61
CA GLU A 103 -15.96 0.75 4.74
C GLU A 103 -15.23 -0.58 4.59
N ALA A 104 -14.34 -0.69 3.60
CA ALA A 104 -13.46 -1.86 3.47
C ALA A 104 -12.56 -2.02 4.69
N ALA A 105 -11.97 -0.93 5.18
CA ALA A 105 -11.17 -0.97 6.40
C ALA A 105 -11.99 -1.47 7.59
N ALA A 106 -13.20 -0.97 7.80
CA ALA A 106 -14.07 -1.40 8.89
C ALA A 106 -14.40 -2.90 8.83
N ILE A 107 -14.57 -3.47 7.63
CA ILE A 107 -14.74 -4.91 7.43
C ILE A 107 -13.45 -5.65 7.83
N VAL A 108 -12.31 -5.23 7.30
CA VAL A 108 -11.02 -5.91 7.56
C VAL A 108 -10.64 -5.86 9.04
N PHE A 109 -10.79 -4.72 9.73
CA PHE A 109 -10.50 -4.64 11.17
C PHE A 109 -11.41 -5.54 12.02
N LYS A 110 -12.59 -5.92 11.52
CA LYS A 110 -13.58 -6.75 12.24
C LYS A 110 -13.61 -8.21 11.79
N ALA A 111 -12.76 -8.61 10.84
CA ALA A 111 -12.85 -9.91 10.18
C ALA A 111 -12.36 -11.10 11.04
N GLY A 112 -11.80 -10.88 12.23
CA GLY A 112 -11.44 -11.96 13.15
C GLY A 112 -10.16 -12.73 12.77
N TRP A 113 -9.17 -12.03 12.23
CA TRP A 113 -7.86 -12.61 11.89
C TRP A 113 -7.14 -13.18 13.13
N PRO A 114 -6.32 -14.25 12.98
CA PRO A 114 -5.45 -14.75 14.04
C PRO A 114 -4.48 -13.70 14.57
N SER A 115 -3.94 -12.88 13.66
CA SER A 115 -3.06 -11.76 13.95
C SER A 115 -3.28 -10.65 12.92
N LEU A 116 -3.47 -9.43 13.41
CA LEU A 116 -3.60 -8.22 12.60
C LEU A 116 -2.63 -7.16 13.12
N THR A 117 -1.66 -6.80 12.29
CA THR A 117 -0.69 -5.74 12.57
C THR A 117 -0.99 -4.52 11.71
N MET A 118 -1.14 -3.35 12.35
CA MET A 118 -1.28 -2.06 11.67
C MET A 118 0.06 -1.31 11.71
N VAL A 119 0.64 -1.12 10.54
CA VAL A 119 1.81 -0.26 10.33
C VAL A 119 1.30 1.10 9.83
N GLY A 120 0.96 1.97 10.78
CA GLY A 120 0.41 3.29 10.49
C GLY A 120 1.45 4.37 10.20
N SER A 121 0.98 5.56 9.84
CA SER A 121 1.84 6.74 9.56
C SER A 121 2.78 7.09 10.71
N ASP A 122 2.39 6.83 11.97
CA ASP A 122 3.23 7.07 13.15
C ASP A 122 4.59 6.35 13.10
N ILE A 123 4.64 5.21 12.39
CA ILE A 123 5.88 4.47 12.13
C ILE A 123 6.56 4.99 10.87
N GLY A 124 5.80 5.24 9.79
CA GLY A 124 6.34 5.76 8.52
C GLY A 124 7.07 7.09 8.68
N GLU A 125 6.54 8.00 9.50
CA GLU A 125 7.16 9.29 9.83
C GLU A 125 8.49 9.17 10.56
N ARG A 126 8.79 8.00 11.14
CA ARG A 126 10.07 7.72 11.81
C ARG A 126 11.06 7.01 10.89
N THR A 127 10.62 6.54 9.73
CA THR A 127 11.42 5.77 8.77
C THR A 127 11.63 6.53 7.47
N LEU A 128 11.86 7.85 7.57
CA LEU A 128 12.02 8.70 6.40
C LEU A 128 13.17 8.24 5.51
N PHE A 129 12.88 8.12 4.23
CA PHE A 129 13.86 8.04 3.17
C PHE A 129 14.38 9.44 2.86
N THR A 130 15.71 9.61 2.84
CA THR A 130 16.38 10.91 2.77
C THR A 130 17.29 11.01 1.54
N ARG A 131 17.74 12.24 1.23
CA ARG A 131 18.76 12.48 0.20
C ARG A 131 20.06 11.70 0.42
N LYS A 132 20.40 11.39 1.67
CA LYS A 132 21.56 10.54 1.99
C LYS A 132 21.36 9.11 1.48
N GLN A 133 20.23 8.49 1.80
CA GLN A 133 19.90 7.12 1.33
C GLN A 133 19.74 7.08 -0.20
N LEU A 134 19.22 8.14 -0.81
CA LEU A 134 19.17 8.27 -2.27
C LEU A 134 20.57 8.15 -2.87
N ALA A 135 21.55 8.92 -2.37
CA ALA A 135 22.92 8.88 -2.88
C ALA A 135 23.58 7.50 -2.71
N GLU A 136 23.27 6.80 -1.62
CA GLU A 136 23.70 5.41 -1.40
C GLU A 136 23.12 4.46 -2.47
N LEU A 137 21.83 4.57 -2.77
CA LEU A 137 21.16 3.76 -3.81
C LEU A 137 21.68 4.05 -5.22
N GLU A 138 21.93 5.31 -5.56
CA GLU A 138 22.49 5.70 -6.86
C GLU A 138 23.86 5.06 -7.12
N SER A 139 24.63 4.78 -6.06
CA SER A 139 25.93 4.13 -6.18
C SER A 139 25.85 2.68 -6.65
N ALA A 140 24.73 1.99 -6.42
CA ALA A 140 24.54 0.58 -6.77
C ALA A 140 24.43 0.34 -8.29
N ARG A 141 23.91 1.32 -9.04
CA ARG A 141 23.68 1.30 -10.51
C ARG A 141 22.76 0.17 -11.00
N GLY A 142 22.23 0.33 -12.22
CA GLY A 142 21.45 -0.70 -12.93
C GLY A 142 19.96 -0.39 -13.00
N PRO A 143 19.21 -1.08 -13.87
CA PRO A 143 17.86 -0.64 -14.28
C PRO A 143 16.85 -0.57 -13.13
N GLN A 144 16.96 -1.44 -12.12
CA GLN A 144 16.11 -1.38 -10.93
C GLN A 144 16.49 -0.21 -10.02
N SER A 145 17.79 0.04 -9.83
CA SER A 145 18.26 1.18 -9.04
C SER A 145 17.89 2.49 -9.72
N ASP A 146 18.05 2.60 -11.04
CA ASP A 146 17.69 3.79 -11.81
C ASP A 146 16.20 4.12 -11.70
N LEU A 147 15.33 3.09 -11.74
CA LEU A 147 13.90 3.27 -11.52
C LEU A 147 13.59 3.74 -10.10
N VAL A 148 14.08 3.02 -9.09
CA VAL A 148 13.80 3.31 -7.68
C VAL A 148 14.32 4.70 -7.30
N THR A 149 15.55 5.05 -7.69
CA THR A 149 16.14 6.37 -7.44
C THR A 149 15.40 7.47 -8.18
N GLY A 150 14.91 7.23 -9.40
CA GLY A 150 14.04 8.16 -10.13
C GLY A 150 12.75 8.46 -9.36
N ILE A 151 12.06 7.42 -8.89
CA ILE A 151 10.82 7.58 -8.10
C ILE A 151 11.14 8.30 -6.78
N ALA A 152 12.16 7.85 -6.07
CA ALA A 152 12.55 8.42 -4.79
C ALA A 152 12.94 9.90 -4.91
N LYS A 153 13.63 10.32 -5.98
CA LYS A 153 13.92 11.73 -6.27
C LYS A 153 12.66 12.58 -6.39
N PHE A 154 11.66 12.06 -7.10
CA PHE A 154 10.39 12.76 -7.29
C PHE A 154 9.65 12.92 -5.96
N LEU A 155 9.52 11.82 -5.19
CA LEU A 155 8.83 11.83 -3.90
C LEU A 155 9.56 12.73 -2.88
N LEU A 156 10.89 12.63 -2.79
CA LEU A 156 11.71 13.53 -1.96
C LEU A 156 11.47 15.01 -2.33
N GLY A 157 11.50 15.32 -3.63
CA GLY A 157 11.24 16.69 -4.10
C GLY A 157 9.81 17.16 -3.83
N MET A 158 8.84 16.25 -3.70
CA MET A 158 7.49 16.58 -3.26
C MET A 158 7.45 16.85 -1.75
N SER A 159 7.97 15.94 -0.93
CA SER A 159 8.09 16.12 0.53
C SER A 159 8.79 17.43 0.92
N GLU A 160 9.93 17.73 0.28
CA GLU A 160 10.70 18.96 0.53
C GLU A 160 9.90 20.24 0.25
N LYS A 161 8.98 20.24 -0.73
CA LYS A 161 8.11 21.41 -1.00
C LYS A 161 7.12 21.69 0.13
N TYR A 162 6.79 20.67 0.93
CA TYR A 162 5.90 20.79 2.08
C TYR A 162 6.67 20.92 3.41
N GLY A 163 8.01 21.02 3.35
CA GLY A 163 8.86 21.28 4.51
C GLY A 163 9.43 20.03 5.18
N ASP A 164 9.20 18.85 4.61
CA ASP A 164 9.73 17.60 5.16
C ASP A 164 11.19 17.38 4.77
N ILE A 165 11.94 16.72 5.65
CA ILE A 165 13.36 16.39 5.46
C ILE A 165 13.59 15.06 4.71
N GLY A 166 12.51 14.38 4.35
CA GLY A 166 12.51 13.08 3.69
C GLY A 166 11.09 12.65 3.32
N THR A 167 10.97 11.51 2.62
CA THR A 167 9.68 10.90 2.30
C THR A 167 9.48 9.66 3.14
N ALA A 168 8.32 9.54 3.77
CA ALA A 168 7.84 8.28 4.35
C ALA A 168 7.42 7.30 3.24
#